data_AF-A0A8C9MA39-F1
#
_entry.id   AF-A0A8C9MA39-F1
#
_cell.length_a   1.000
_cell.length_b   1.000
_cell.length_c   1.000
_cell.angle_alpha   90.00
_cell.angle_beta   90.00
_cell.angle_gamma   90.00
#
_symmetry.space_group_name_H-M   'P 1'
#
loop_
_entity.id
_entity.type
_entity.pdbx_description
1 polymer ?
#
loop_
_entity_poly.entity_id
_entity_poly.type
_entity_poly.pdbx_seq_one_letter_code
_entity_poly.pdbx_strand_id
1 'polypeptide(L)'
;ILKTELEASQRQLEGKEEALKILQSMAIFGKATSHTQVMLQKTMEQKRSLEKEINALQWEIEFDQNRFKNIEESWTQKYDRLNCENAVLKETLNVKTEEIKMLKSENALLNRQYLEALAMLEIKQQMAAQEHKCRDKCGFTEVSGLELAVLRACLCHGPGGSPCACAKMAASARKMLLKLKQELGLLQKSKEEAYIMADAFRIAFEQQLMRKNDQALRLTQMDKMCKKATKWINWKHLKEDGLPSQGSKKTLGQKLLGMLPSENSSKKTEDQDNPQEVFKMLTELLNDKEEALAHQRKVSYMLARALEEKDTTSNDNKEKNLVKDNFPLKNAWGKASEFPVLHDPVFSSVHILSSAGCLCSIQHPHRDQHCTRTLKRSCSLPSNIMF
;
A
#
# COMPACT_ATOMS: atom_id res chain seq x y z
N ILE A 1 -72.89 1.13 -22.78
CA ILE A 1 -73.54 2.00 -23.80
C ILE A 1 -73.80 3.37 -23.17
N LEU A 2 -74.98 3.67 -22.59
CA LEU A 2 -75.26 5.01 -22.05
C LEU A 2 -74.23 5.54 -21.02
N LYS A 3 -73.79 4.73 -20.04
CA LYS A 3 -72.76 5.15 -19.07
C LYS A 3 -71.42 5.50 -19.74
N THR A 4 -70.98 4.68 -20.69
CA THR A 4 -69.73 4.87 -21.43
C THR A 4 -69.80 6.07 -22.40
N GLU A 5 -70.98 6.35 -22.96
CA GLU A 5 -71.24 7.54 -23.78
C GLU A 5 -71.28 8.83 -22.93
N LEU A 6 -71.85 8.76 -21.72
CA LEU A 6 -71.83 9.86 -20.76
C LEU A 6 -70.40 10.19 -20.32
N GLU A 7 -69.60 9.18 -19.97
CA GLU A 7 -68.18 9.37 -19.63
C GLU A 7 -67.36 9.90 -20.82
N ALA A 8 -67.66 9.49 -22.06
CA ALA A 8 -67.03 10.05 -23.25
C ALA A 8 -67.41 11.53 -23.47
N SER A 9 -68.68 11.87 -23.28
CA SER A 9 -69.21 13.23 -23.39
C SER A 9 -68.64 14.14 -22.28
N GLN A 10 -68.50 13.62 -21.07
CA GLN A 10 -67.88 14.28 -19.91
C GLN A 10 -66.42 14.68 -20.24
N ARG A 11 -65.58 13.72 -20.67
CA ARG A 11 -64.18 14.01 -21.08
C ARG A 11 -64.11 15.00 -22.26
N GLN A 12 -65.06 14.93 -23.19
CA GLN A 12 -65.12 15.88 -24.31
C GLN A 12 -65.51 17.30 -23.87
N LEU A 13 -66.38 17.42 -22.86
CA LEU A 13 -66.75 18.70 -22.26
C LEU A 13 -65.57 19.30 -21.47
N GLU A 14 -64.92 18.48 -20.64
CA GLU A 14 -63.72 18.86 -19.88
C GLU A 14 -62.61 19.37 -20.81
N GLY A 15 -62.30 18.63 -21.89
CA GLY A 15 -61.32 19.07 -22.89
C GLY A 15 -61.72 20.37 -23.64
N LYS A 16 -63.02 20.61 -23.85
CA LYS A 16 -63.52 21.88 -24.41
C LYS A 16 -63.38 23.03 -23.41
N GLU A 17 -63.64 22.80 -22.13
CA GLU A 17 -63.42 23.81 -21.08
C GLU A 17 -61.95 24.17 -20.92
N GLU A 18 -61.04 23.19 -20.96
CA GLU A 18 -59.59 23.42 -20.94
C GLU A 18 -59.13 24.24 -22.15
N ALA A 19 -59.59 23.88 -23.36
CA ALA A 19 -59.31 24.64 -24.56
C ALA A 19 -59.84 26.09 -24.47
N LEU A 20 -61.02 26.29 -23.90
CA LEU A 20 -61.60 27.63 -23.69
C LEU A 20 -60.77 28.44 -22.68
N LYS A 21 -60.36 27.83 -21.54
CA LYS A 21 -59.46 28.45 -20.55
C LYS A 21 -58.14 28.88 -21.20
N ILE A 22 -57.55 28.06 -22.07
CA ILE A 22 -56.35 28.40 -22.84
C ILE A 22 -56.61 29.61 -23.75
N LEU A 23 -57.64 29.58 -24.59
CA LEU A 23 -57.97 30.68 -25.51
C LEU A 23 -58.27 31.99 -24.78
N GLN A 24 -58.97 31.93 -23.65
CA GLN A 24 -59.24 33.09 -22.80
C GLN A 24 -57.95 33.65 -22.18
N SER A 25 -57.04 32.79 -21.71
CA SER A 25 -55.73 33.21 -21.19
C SER A 25 -54.88 33.91 -22.25
N MET A 26 -54.88 33.39 -23.49
CA MET A 26 -54.19 34.01 -24.64
C MET A 26 -54.80 35.36 -25.01
N ALA A 27 -56.13 35.49 -24.99
CA ALA A 27 -56.82 36.75 -25.27
C ALA A 27 -56.56 37.83 -24.20
N ILE A 28 -56.44 37.44 -22.92
CA ILE A 28 -56.03 38.33 -21.83
C ILE A 28 -54.57 38.74 -22.00
N PHE A 29 -53.68 37.78 -22.30
CA PHE A 29 -52.25 38.04 -22.53
C PHE A 29 -52.00 38.98 -23.72
N GLY A 30 -52.76 38.83 -24.81
CA GLY A 30 -52.68 39.74 -25.96
C GLY A 30 -53.08 41.20 -25.66
N LYS A 31 -53.84 41.44 -24.58
CA LYS A 31 -54.19 42.78 -24.07
C LYS A 31 -53.24 43.29 -22.98
N ALA A 32 -52.29 42.47 -22.52
CA ALA A 32 -51.34 42.86 -21.48
C ALA A 32 -50.28 43.84 -22.00
N THR A 33 -49.64 44.59 -21.10
CA THR A 33 -48.55 45.51 -21.50
C THR A 33 -47.36 44.74 -22.07
N SER A 34 -46.60 45.37 -22.97
CA SER A 34 -45.38 44.79 -23.54
C SER A 34 -44.38 44.32 -22.47
N HIS A 35 -44.25 45.06 -21.37
CA HIS A 35 -43.43 44.66 -20.22
C HIS A 35 -43.91 43.35 -19.59
N THR A 36 -45.22 43.20 -19.37
CA THR A 36 -45.82 41.95 -18.86
C THR A 36 -45.58 40.77 -19.80
N GLN A 37 -45.67 41.00 -21.11
CA GLN A 37 -45.45 39.97 -22.12
C GLN A 37 -43.99 39.48 -22.14
N VAL A 38 -43.02 40.41 -22.14
CA VAL A 38 -41.59 40.10 -22.09
C VAL A 38 -41.20 39.41 -20.77
N MET A 39 -41.74 39.86 -19.64
CA MET A 39 -41.51 39.21 -18.35
C MET A 39 -42.01 37.77 -18.32
N LEU A 40 -43.22 37.49 -18.84
CA LEU A 40 -43.73 36.12 -18.91
C LEU A 40 -42.87 35.24 -19.82
N GLN A 41 -42.45 35.74 -20.99
CA GLN A 41 -41.55 35.01 -21.89
C GLN A 41 -40.23 34.67 -21.19
N LYS A 42 -39.62 35.62 -20.50
CA LYS A 42 -38.38 35.40 -19.73
C LYS A 42 -38.57 34.35 -18.64
N THR A 43 -39.68 34.38 -17.91
CA THR A 43 -40.03 33.35 -16.91
C THR A 43 -40.24 31.97 -17.56
N MET A 44 -40.87 31.88 -18.74
CA MET A 44 -41.01 30.63 -19.48
C MET A 44 -39.67 30.08 -19.97
N GLU A 45 -38.75 30.94 -20.40
CA GLU A 45 -37.39 30.56 -20.79
C GLU A 45 -36.57 30.08 -19.59
N GLN A 46 -36.68 30.76 -18.45
CA GLN A 46 -36.08 30.32 -17.17
C GLN A 46 -36.66 28.98 -16.70
N LYS A 47 -37.97 28.76 -16.83
CA LYS A 47 -38.59 27.46 -16.54
C LYS A 47 -38.01 26.37 -17.44
N ARG A 48 -37.92 26.62 -18.74
CA ARG A 48 -37.33 25.68 -19.73
C ARG A 48 -35.84 25.41 -19.48
N SER A 49 -35.07 26.35 -18.93
CA SER A 49 -33.68 26.08 -18.53
C SER A 49 -33.61 25.25 -17.26
N LEU A 50 -34.43 25.55 -16.25
CA LEU A 50 -34.48 24.78 -15.01
C LEU A 50 -34.96 23.34 -15.25
N GLU A 51 -35.95 23.12 -16.12
CA GLU A 51 -36.40 21.78 -16.54
C GLU A 51 -35.25 20.97 -17.16
N LYS A 52 -34.39 21.59 -17.97
CA LYS A 52 -33.21 20.92 -18.54
C LYS A 52 -32.16 20.57 -17.48
N GLU A 53 -31.96 21.45 -16.49
CA GLU A 53 -31.02 21.21 -15.40
C GLU A 53 -31.53 20.14 -14.44
N ILE A 54 -32.82 20.13 -14.11
CA ILE A 54 -33.48 19.06 -13.35
C ILE A 54 -33.33 17.72 -14.07
N ASN A 55 -33.62 17.65 -15.38
CA ASN A 55 -33.46 16.42 -16.15
C ASN A 55 -32.00 15.95 -16.17
N ALA A 56 -31.03 16.87 -16.34
CA ALA A 56 -29.61 16.52 -16.32
C ALA A 56 -29.16 15.99 -14.96
N LEU A 57 -29.60 16.60 -13.86
CA LEU A 57 -29.31 16.15 -12.50
C LEU A 57 -29.98 14.80 -12.19
N GLN A 58 -31.19 14.55 -12.70
CA GLN A 58 -31.84 13.23 -12.59
C GLN A 58 -31.01 12.14 -13.27
N TRP A 59 -30.54 12.38 -14.50
CA TRP A 59 -29.64 11.45 -15.20
C TRP A 59 -28.31 11.23 -14.46
N GLU A 60 -27.72 12.27 -13.88
CA GLU A 60 -26.48 12.18 -13.11
C GLU A 60 -26.67 11.36 -11.82
N ILE A 61 -27.79 11.58 -11.11
CA ILE A 61 -28.19 10.80 -9.93
C ILE A 61 -28.42 9.33 -10.28
N GLU A 62 -29.17 9.02 -11.34
CA GLU A 62 -29.43 7.63 -11.77
C GLU A 62 -28.13 6.93 -12.21
N PHE A 63 -27.26 7.64 -12.92
CA PHE A 63 -25.95 7.13 -13.33
C PHE A 63 -25.07 6.79 -12.11
N ASP A 64 -24.96 7.70 -11.15
CA ASP A 64 -24.15 7.46 -9.95
C ASP A 64 -24.79 6.39 -9.04
N GLN A 65 -26.11 6.32 -8.91
CA GLN A 65 -26.79 5.22 -8.20
C GLN A 65 -26.43 3.85 -8.80
N ASN A 66 -26.51 3.72 -10.13
CA ASN A 66 -26.12 2.49 -10.81
C ASN A 66 -24.63 2.17 -10.64
N ARG A 67 -23.76 3.19 -10.69
CA ARG A 67 -22.32 3.05 -10.44
C ARG A 67 -22.02 2.61 -9.01
N PHE A 68 -22.66 3.19 -8.00
CA PHE A 68 -22.51 2.78 -6.60
C PHE A 68 -22.98 1.34 -6.37
N LYS A 69 -24.13 0.96 -6.94
CA LYS A 69 -24.63 -0.42 -6.87
C LYS A 69 -23.64 -1.43 -7.45
N ASN A 70 -23.06 -1.15 -8.62
CA ASN A 70 -22.03 -2.02 -9.23
C ASN A 70 -20.76 -2.13 -8.35
N ILE A 71 -20.38 -1.05 -7.66
CA ILE A 71 -19.25 -1.05 -6.72
C ILE A 71 -19.58 -1.88 -5.47
N GLU A 72 -20.78 -1.72 -4.91
CA GLU A 72 -21.28 -2.48 -3.75
C GLU A 72 -21.37 -3.98 -4.03
N GLU A 73 -21.92 -4.37 -5.18
CA GLU A 73 -21.96 -5.76 -5.64
C GLU A 73 -20.53 -6.33 -5.80
N SER A 74 -19.60 -5.57 -6.38
CA SER A 74 -18.20 -5.98 -6.52
C SER A 74 -17.49 -6.17 -5.18
N TRP A 75 -17.74 -5.30 -4.20
CA TRP A 75 -17.16 -5.43 -2.86
C TRP A 75 -17.77 -6.59 -2.09
N THR A 76 -19.07 -6.81 -2.18
CA THR A 76 -19.76 -7.98 -1.60
C THR A 76 -19.15 -9.28 -2.14
N GLN A 77 -19.01 -9.43 -3.46
CA GLN A 77 -18.37 -10.61 -4.06
C GLN A 77 -16.91 -10.84 -3.62
N LYS A 78 -16.13 -9.77 -3.44
CA LYS A 78 -14.74 -9.87 -2.92
C LYS A 78 -14.71 -10.29 -1.45
N TYR A 79 -15.62 -9.75 -0.65
CA TYR A 79 -15.75 -10.10 0.76
C TYR A 79 -16.16 -11.56 0.94
N ASP A 80 -17.16 -12.02 0.19
CA ASP A 80 -17.61 -13.42 0.22
C ASP A 80 -16.51 -14.40 -0.21
N ARG A 81 -15.77 -14.08 -1.28
CA ARG A 81 -14.58 -14.85 -1.70
C ARG A 81 -13.56 -14.96 -0.57
N LEU A 82 -13.18 -13.84 0.05
CA LEU A 82 -12.23 -13.83 1.17
C LEU A 82 -12.75 -14.61 2.38
N ASN A 83 -14.06 -14.60 2.65
CA ASN A 83 -14.66 -15.42 3.71
C ASN A 83 -14.58 -16.91 3.41
N CYS A 84 -14.85 -17.32 2.16
CA CYS A 84 -14.65 -18.71 1.72
C CYS A 84 -13.19 -19.15 1.83
N GLU A 85 -12.25 -18.32 1.37
CA GLU A 85 -10.80 -18.59 1.46
C GLU A 85 -10.34 -18.70 2.92
N ASN A 86 -10.79 -17.79 3.80
CA ASN A 86 -10.51 -17.85 5.24
C ASN A 86 -11.11 -19.09 5.90
N ALA A 87 -12.31 -19.53 5.50
CA ALA A 87 -12.92 -20.76 6.02
C ALA A 87 -12.11 -22.01 5.63
N VAL A 88 -11.66 -22.10 4.37
CA VAL A 88 -10.80 -23.19 3.89
C VAL A 88 -9.43 -23.18 4.59
N LEU A 89 -8.81 -22.01 4.77
CA LEU A 89 -7.54 -21.89 5.50
C LEU A 89 -7.69 -22.29 6.98
N LYS A 90 -8.77 -21.88 7.64
CA LYS A 90 -9.07 -22.25 9.03
C LYS A 90 -9.26 -23.76 9.18
N GLU A 91 -9.97 -24.40 8.25
CA GLU A 91 -10.15 -25.86 8.31
C GLU A 91 -8.87 -26.61 7.99
N THR A 92 -8.07 -26.13 7.03
CA THR A 92 -6.73 -26.67 6.75
C THR A 92 -5.82 -26.58 7.99
N LEU A 93 -5.88 -25.47 8.73
CA LEU A 93 -5.17 -25.29 10.00
C LEU A 93 -5.65 -26.28 11.07
N ASN A 94 -6.96 -26.51 11.19
CA ASN A 94 -7.52 -27.50 12.11
C ASN A 94 -6.99 -28.90 11.81
N VAL A 95 -7.12 -29.35 10.55
CA VAL A 95 -6.63 -30.66 10.09
C VAL A 95 -5.13 -30.83 10.37
N LYS A 96 -4.30 -29.83 10.05
CA LYS A 96 -2.86 -29.86 10.34
C LYS A 96 -2.55 -29.85 11.84
N THR A 97 -3.40 -29.24 12.66
CA THR A 97 -3.27 -29.25 14.13
C THR A 97 -3.57 -30.63 14.71
N GLU A 98 -4.61 -31.31 14.22
CA GLU A 98 -4.91 -32.70 14.64
C GLU A 98 -3.86 -33.69 14.14
N GLU A 99 -3.36 -33.55 12.91
CA GLU A 99 -2.23 -34.34 12.38
C GLU A 99 -0.98 -34.21 13.27
N ILE A 100 -0.63 -32.99 13.70
CA ILE A 100 0.48 -32.76 14.64
C ILE A 100 0.23 -33.40 16.01
N LYS A 101 -1.01 -33.41 16.50
CA LYS A 101 -1.35 -34.10 17.77
C LYS A 101 -1.21 -35.62 17.63
N MET A 102 -1.68 -36.21 16.53
CA MET A 102 -1.54 -37.64 16.24
C MET A 102 -0.07 -38.04 16.12
N LEU A 103 0.73 -37.31 15.33
CA LEU A 103 2.17 -37.59 15.20
C LEU A 103 2.92 -37.43 16.54
N LYS A 104 2.50 -36.50 17.41
CA LYS A 104 3.05 -36.38 18.77
C LYS A 104 2.71 -37.57 19.66
N SER A 105 1.48 -38.11 19.60
CA SER A 105 1.10 -39.28 20.39
C SER A 105 1.77 -40.56 19.89
N GLU A 106 1.91 -40.72 18.58
CA GLU A 106 2.66 -41.82 17.95
C GLU A 106 4.14 -41.77 18.30
N ASN A 107 4.79 -40.60 18.19
CA ASN A 107 6.18 -40.42 18.60
C ASN A 107 6.38 -40.71 20.10
N ALA A 108 5.43 -40.35 20.97
CA ALA A 108 5.48 -40.71 22.38
C ALA A 108 5.36 -42.23 22.60
N LEU A 109 4.49 -42.92 21.85
CA LEU A 109 4.34 -44.37 21.89
C LEU A 109 5.61 -45.09 21.40
N LEU A 110 6.19 -44.66 20.28
CA LEU A 110 7.45 -45.19 19.74
C LEU A 110 8.62 -44.98 20.70
N ASN A 111 8.73 -43.81 21.34
CA ASN A 111 9.74 -43.57 22.37
C ASN A 111 9.56 -44.49 23.58
N ARG A 112 8.31 -44.75 24.01
CA ARG A 112 8.04 -45.74 25.08
C ARG A 112 8.47 -47.14 24.67
N GLN A 113 8.08 -47.60 23.47
CA GLN A 113 8.47 -48.92 22.95
C GLN A 113 10.00 -49.05 22.79
N TYR A 114 10.69 -48.00 22.35
CA TYR A 114 12.15 -47.96 22.30
C TYR A 114 12.79 -48.12 23.69
N LEU A 115 12.25 -47.45 24.71
CA LEU A 115 12.74 -47.59 26.09
C LEU A 115 12.42 -48.98 26.68
N GLU A 116 11.27 -49.55 26.38
CA GLU A 116 10.88 -50.91 26.77
C GLU A 116 11.78 -51.96 26.10
N ALA A 117 12.05 -51.83 24.80
CA ALA A 117 12.99 -52.69 24.09
C ALA A 117 14.42 -52.57 24.63
N LEU A 118 14.89 -51.35 24.96
CA LEU A 118 16.17 -51.14 25.64
C LEU A 118 16.20 -51.79 27.03
N ALA A 119 15.11 -51.78 27.78
CA ALA A 119 15.01 -52.40 29.11
C ALA A 119 15.02 -53.94 29.05
N MET A 120 14.56 -54.52 27.93
CA MET A 120 14.55 -55.96 27.68
C MET A 120 15.90 -56.51 27.16
N LEU A 121 16.86 -55.64 26.80
CA LEU A 121 18.21 -56.07 26.43
C LEU A 121 19.01 -56.51 27.66
N GLU A 122 19.80 -57.56 27.50
CA GLU A 122 20.69 -58.07 28.53
C GLU A 122 21.68 -56.98 28.99
N ILE A 123 21.95 -56.87 30.30
CA ILE A 123 22.70 -55.74 30.92
C ILE A 123 24.02 -55.44 30.19
N LYS A 124 24.71 -56.46 29.65
CA LYS A 124 25.95 -56.29 28.86
C LYS A 124 25.73 -55.61 27.50
N GLN A 125 24.64 -55.92 26.81
CA GLN A 125 24.26 -55.24 25.56
C GLN A 125 23.70 -53.84 25.82
N GLN A 126 22.97 -53.67 26.92
CA GLN A 126 22.45 -52.40 27.37
C GLN A 126 23.59 -51.41 27.69
N MET A 127 24.65 -51.87 28.37
CA MET A 127 25.87 -51.09 28.61
C MET A 127 26.57 -50.70 27.31
N ALA A 128 26.74 -51.62 26.33
CA ALA A 128 27.35 -51.30 25.04
C ALA A 128 26.54 -50.26 24.22
N ALA A 129 25.20 -50.32 24.29
CA ALA A 129 24.32 -49.33 23.66
C ALA A 129 24.34 -47.97 24.38
N GLN A 130 24.49 -47.98 25.72
CA GLN A 130 24.53 -46.78 26.55
C GLN A 130 25.90 -46.09 26.52
N GLU A 131 27.01 -46.83 26.45
CA GLU A 131 28.36 -46.31 26.21
C GLU A 131 28.40 -45.48 24.92
N HIS A 132 27.70 -45.92 23.88
CA HIS A 132 27.63 -45.21 22.61
C HIS A 132 26.80 -43.89 22.65
N LYS A 133 25.96 -43.69 23.69
CA LYS A 133 25.27 -42.42 24.02
C LYS A 133 26.01 -41.58 25.05
N CYS A 134 26.80 -42.19 25.93
CA CYS A 134 27.54 -41.48 26.98
C CYS A 134 28.83 -40.83 26.44
N ARG A 135 29.35 -41.33 25.31
CA ARG A 135 30.57 -40.82 24.64
C ARG A 135 30.44 -39.39 24.07
N ASP A 136 29.22 -38.85 23.98
CA ASP A 136 28.95 -37.48 23.54
C ASP A 136 29.27 -36.41 24.61
N LYS A 137 29.66 -36.81 25.83
CA LYS A 137 30.22 -35.92 26.87
C LYS A 137 31.75 -35.96 26.98
N CYS A 138 32.44 -36.51 25.99
CA CYS A 138 33.88 -36.29 25.85
C CYS A 138 34.11 -34.90 25.22
N GLY A 139 35.02 -34.09 25.80
CA GLY A 139 35.21 -32.67 25.49
C GLY A 139 35.82 -32.33 24.11
N PHE A 140 35.33 -32.96 23.05
CA PHE A 140 35.51 -32.47 21.69
C PHE A 140 34.43 -31.44 21.40
N THR A 141 34.86 -30.20 21.11
CA THR A 141 34.02 -29.12 20.59
C THR A 141 33.08 -29.64 19.51
N GLU A 142 31.78 -29.40 19.66
CA GLU A 142 30.67 -29.97 18.86
C GLU A 142 31.05 -30.17 17.39
N VAL A 143 31.50 -31.39 17.07
CA VAL A 143 31.80 -31.79 15.70
C VAL A 143 30.47 -32.18 15.08
N SER A 144 30.00 -31.36 14.14
CA SER A 144 28.69 -31.60 13.52
C SER A 144 28.64 -33.01 12.91
N GLY A 145 27.46 -33.64 12.89
CA GLY A 145 27.31 -34.97 12.27
C GLY A 145 27.80 -35.03 10.82
N LEU A 146 27.75 -33.89 10.11
CA LEU A 146 28.32 -33.74 8.76
C LEU A 146 29.86 -33.72 8.77
N GLU A 147 30.50 -33.04 9.73
CA GLU A 147 31.96 -33.10 9.88
C GLU A 147 32.42 -34.52 10.24
N LEU A 148 31.71 -35.25 11.09
CA LEU A 148 32.00 -36.66 11.38
C LEU A 148 31.85 -37.55 10.14
N ALA A 149 30.83 -37.32 9.30
CA ALA A 149 30.66 -38.03 8.04
C ALA A 149 31.81 -37.75 7.05
N VAL A 150 32.23 -36.48 6.91
CA VAL A 150 33.37 -36.11 6.06
C VAL A 150 34.69 -36.67 6.61
N LEU A 151 34.87 -36.69 7.93
CA LEU A 151 36.05 -37.28 8.57
C LEU A 151 36.17 -38.80 8.34
N ARG A 152 35.03 -39.51 8.22
CA ARG A 152 34.98 -40.97 7.96
C ARG A 152 34.98 -41.35 6.48
N ALA A 153 34.78 -40.40 5.56
CA ALA A 153 34.78 -40.67 4.12
C ALA A 153 36.20 -40.89 3.54
N CYS A 154 37.26 -40.52 4.27
CA CYS A 154 38.65 -40.79 3.87
C CYS A 154 39.00 -42.27 4.11
N LEU A 155 39.38 -42.99 3.04
CA LEU A 155 39.91 -44.36 3.15
C LEU A 155 41.38 -44.42 3.63
N CYS A 156 42.07 -43.28 3.73
CA CYS A 156 43.44 -43.26 4.23
C CYS A 156 43.45 -43.40 5.76
N HIS A 157 44.28 -44.29 6.30
CA HIS A 157 44.45 -44.44 7.74
C HIS A 157 45.46 -43.42 8.28
N GLY A 158 45.08 -42.64 9.29
CA GLY A 158 46.02 -41.83 10.05
C GLY A 158 46.72 -42.65 11.15
N PRO A 159 47.95 -42.27 11.55
CA PRO A 159 48.63 -42.93 12.66
C PRO A 159 47.78 -42.88 13.94
N GLY A 160 47.75 -43.99 14.68
CA GLY A 160 47.03 -44.13 15.94
C GLY A 160 45.50 -44.08 15.84
N GLY A 161 44.91 -44.35 14.67
CA GLY A 161 43.44 -44.29 14.48
C GLY A 161 42.88 -42.86 14.43
N SER A 162 43.74 -41.85 14.31
CA SER A 162 43.32 -40.47 14.12
C SER A 162 42.87 -40.21 12.67
N PRO A 163 41.96 -39.23 12.41
CA PRO A 163 41.54 -38.92 11.04
C PRO A 163 42.70 -38.46 10.16
N CYS A 164 42.71 -38.95 8.92
CA CYS A 164 43.72 -38.67 7.91
C CYS A 164 43.83 -37.14 7.63
N ALA A 165 45.00 -36.66 7.19
CA ALA A 165 45.18 -35.23 6.89
C ALA A 165 44.19 -34.72 5.83
N CYS A 166 43.91 -35.54 4.81
CA CYS A 166 42.92 -35.24 3.77
C CYS A 166 41.50 -35.10 4.35
N ALA A 167 41.14 -35.88 5.37
CA ALA A 167 39.84 -35.85 6.03
C ALA A 167 39.68 -34.58 6.86
N LYS A 168 40.73 -34.20 7.60
CA LYS A 168 40.77 -32.95 8.37
C LYS A 168 40.66 -31.72 7.45
N MET A 169 41.34 -31.75 6.31
CA MET A 169 41.26 -30.69 5.29
C MET A 169 39.87 -30.67 4.62
N ALA A 170 39.30 -31.82 4.26
CA ALA A 170 37.96 -31.90 3.69
C ALA A 170 36.88 -31.43 4.68
N ALA A 171 36.99 -31.79 5.96
CA ALA A 171 36.06 -31.37 7.01
C ALA A 171 36.13 -29.85 7.25
N SER A 172 37.34 -29.28 7.37
CA SER A 172 37.52 -27.83 7.53
C SER A 172 37.06 -27.04 6.29
N ALA A 173 37.35 -27.51 5.07
CA ALA A 173 36.83 -26.93 3.85
C ALA A 173 35.29 -27.00 3.77
N ARG A 174 34.68 -28.12 4.21
CA ARG A 174 33.22 -28.26 4.28
C ARG A 174 32.60 -27.32 5.32
N LYS A 175 33.23 -27.15 6.49
CA LYS A 175 32.82 -26.20 7.54
C LYS A 175 32.87 -24.76 7.01
N MET A 176 33.93 -24.40 6.28
CA MET A 176 34.08 -23.09 5.64
C MET A 176 33.01 -22.87 4.55
N LEU A 177 32.75 -23.87 3.69
CA LEU A 177 31.68 -23.81 2.68
C LEU A 177 30.29 -23.60 3.30
N LEU A 178 29.99 -24.24 4.43
CA LEU A 178 28.72 -24.01 5.13
C LEU A 178 28.62 -22.58 5.68
N LYS A 179 29.69 -22.07 6.30
CA LYS A 179 29.75 -20.69 6.80
C LYS A 179 29.54 -19.68 5.67
N LEU A 180 30.23 -19.85 4.54
CA LEU A 180 30.08 -19.00 3.36
C LEU A 180 28.67 -19.09 2.74
N LYS A 181 28.03 -20.27 2.73
CA LYS A 181 26.63 -20.40 2.31
C LYS A 181 25.65 -19.68 3.24
N GLN A 182 25.89 -19.71 4.55
CA GLN A 182 25.09 -18.97 5.53
C GLN A 182 25.26 -17.46 5.35
N GLU A 183 26.50 -16.98 5.18
CA GLU A 183 26.81 -15.57 4.93
C GLU A 183 26.19 -15.08 3.60
N LEU A 184 26.25 -15.88 2.53
CA LEU A 184 25.56 -15.59 1.26
C LEU A 184 24.04 -15.51 1.43
N GLY A 185 23.42 -16.41 2.19
CA GLY A 185 21.99 -16.36 2.48
C GLY A 185 21.57 -15.10 3.24
N LEU A 186 22.38 -14.66 4.21
CA LEU A 186 22.16 -13.42 4.95
C LEU A 186 22.33 -12.19 4.04
N LEU A 187 23.38 -12.15 3.21
CA LEU A 187 23.60 -11.08 2.24
C LEU A 187 22.48 -11.01 1.19
N GLN A 188 21.98 -12.15 0.73
CA GLN A 188 20.88 -12.20 -0.22
C GLN A 188 19.58 -11.68 0.41
N LYS A 189 19.26 -12.06 1.65
CA LYS A 189 18.12 -11.51 2.39
C LYS A 189 18.23 -10.00 2.59
N SER A 190 19.41 -9.50 2.97
CA SER A 190 19.69 -8.07 3.11
C SER A 190 19.55 -7.31 1.78
N LYS A 191 20.00 -7.90 0.67
CA LYS A 191 19.79 -7.37 -0.68
C LYS A 191 18.30 -7.27 -1.01
N GLU A 192 17.52 -8.32 -0.78
CA GLU A 192 16.07 -8.35 -1.03
C GLU A 192 15.33 -7.30 -0.19
N GLU A 193 15.67 -7.17 1.10
CA GLU A 193 15.15 -6.12 1.99
C GLU A 193 15.48 -4.70 1.48
N ALA A 194 16.70 -4.49 0.96
CA ALA A 194 17.10 -3.22 0.36
C ALA A 194 16.34 -2.91 -0.93
N TYR A 195 16.04 -3.89 -1.79
CA TYR A 195 15.19 -3.69 -2.97
C TYR A 195 13.75 -3.34 -2.60
N ILE A 196 13.16 -4.03 -1.62
CA ILE A 196 11.80 -3.73 -1.12
C ILE A 196 11.76 -2.30 -0.54
N MET A 197 12.79 -1.91 0.22
CA MET A 197 12.89 -0.57 0.78
C MET A 197 13.05 0.51 -0.29
N ALA A 198 13.88 0.26 -1.32
CA ALA A 198 14.06 1.17 -2.44
C ALA A 198 12.76 1.35 -3.25
N ASP A 199 12.01 0.28 -3.49
CA ASP A 199 10.72 0.35 -4.18
C ASP A 199 9.65 1.09 -3.34
N ALA A 200 9.63 0.86 -2.02
CA ALA A 200 8.76 1.62 -1.12
C ALA A 200 9.06 3.13 -1.14
N PHE A 201 10.34 3.52 -1.18
CA PHE A 201 10.72 4.93 -1.35
C PHE A 201 10.34 5.48 -2.73
N ARG A 202 10.51 4.70 -3.81
CA ARG A 202 10.08 5.05 -5.17
C ARG A 202 8.57 5.32 -5.22
N ILE A 203 7.76 4.40 -4.70
CA ILE A 203 6.30 4.54 -4.64
C ILE A 203 5.88 5.76 -3.81
N ALA A 204 6.48 5.97 -2.63
CA ALA A 204 6.18 7.13 -1.80
C ALA A 204 6.51 8.46 -2.51
N PHE A 205 7.65 8.51 -3.22
CA PHE A 205 8.06 9.68 -4.00
C PHE A 205 7.15 9.94 -5.22
N GLU A 206 6.73 8.89 -5.94
CA GLU A 206 5.75 8.99 -7.03
C GLU A 206 4.39 9.48 -6.52
N GLN A 207 3.90 8.95 -5.40
CA GLN A 207 2.67 9.44 -4.75
C GLN A 207 2.79 10.92 -4.37
N GLN A 208 3.93 11.35 -3.80
CA GLN A 208 4.16 12.75 -3.45
C GLN A 208 4.23 13.67 -4.68
N LEU A 209 4.84 13.21 -5.77
CA LEU A 209 4.85 13.91 -7.06
C LEU A 209 3.44 14.08 -7.62
N MET A 210 2.62 13.03 -7.60
CA MET A 210 1.23 13.09 -8.05
C MET A 210 0.40 14.05 -7.20
N ARG A 211 0.47 13.96 -5.86
CA ARG A 211 -0.20 14.92 -4.95
C ARG A 211 0.21 16.38 -5.26
N LYS A 212 1.50 16.65 -5.47
CA LYS A 212 1.98 18.00 -5.80
C LYS A 212 1.58 18.49 -7.18
N ASN A 213 1.54 17.61 -8.18
CA ASN A 213 1.06 17.97 -9.51
C ASN A 213 -0.44 18.32 -9.50
N ASP A 214 -1.26 17.56 -8.77
CA ASP A 214 -2.69 17.86 -8.59
C ASP A 214 -2.90 19.18 -7.83
N GLN A 215 -2.14 19.44 -6.76
CA GLN A 215 -2.13 20.73 -6.05
C GLN A 215 -1.72 21.87 -6.98
N ALA A 216 -0.65 21.71 -7.77
CA ALA A 216 -0.17 22.72 -8.72
C ALA A 216 -1.19 23.01 -9.85
N LEU A 217 -1.89 21.98 -10.33
CA LEU A 217 -2.99 22.12 -11.28
C LEU A 217 -4.12 22.97 -10.69
N ARG A 218 -4.55 22.66 -9.46
CA ARG A 218 -5.59 23.41 -8.73
C ARG A 218 -5.17 24.86 -8.47
N LEU A 219 -3.95 25.11 -7.98
CA LEU A 219 -3.42 26.46 -7.82
C LEU A 219 -3.36 27.23 -9.15
N THR A 220 -3.00 26.58 -10.26
CA THR A 220 -2.98 27.21 -11.59
C THR A 220 -4.39 27.54 -12.10
N GLN A 221 -5.38 26.70 -11.77
CA GLN A 221 -6.79 26.96 -12.08
C GLN A 221 -7.33 28.13 -11.25
N MET A 222 -7.02 28.18 -9.96
CA MET A 222 -7.41 29.30 -9.09
C MET A 222 -6.71 30.61 -9.44
N ASP A 223 -5.41 30.60 -9.77
CA ASP A 223 -4.68 31.79 -10.24
C ASP A 223 -5.29 32.35 -11.54
N LYS A 224 -5.73 31.48 -12.46
CA LYS A 224 -6.51 31.90 -13.65
C LYS A 224 -7.86 32.51 -13.28
N MET A 225 -8.51 32.08 -12.20
CA MET A 225 -9.78 32.66 -11.72
C MET A 225 -9.55 33.99 -10.99
N CYS A 226 -8.59 34.07 -10.06
CA CYS A 226 -8.17 35.31 -9.41
C CYS A 226 -7.75 36.36 -10.46
N LYS A 227 -6.92 36.02 -11.44
CA LYS A 227 -6.53 36.96 -12.52
C LYS A 227 -7.72 37.41 -13.39
N LYS A 228 -8.77 36.60 -13.56
CA LYS A 228 -10.03 37.03 -14.20
C LYS A 228 -10.80 37.99 -13.30
N ALA A 229 -10.91 37.68 -12.00
CA ALA A 229 -11.56 38.54 -11.01
C ALA A 229 -10.85 39.89 -10.85
N THR A 230 -9.52 39.94 -10.72
CA THR A 230 -8.75 41.19 -10.64
C THR A 230 -8.90 42.03 -11.91
N LYS A 231 -8.94 41.42 -13.10
CA LYS A 231 -9.25 42.14 -14.36
C LYS A 231 -10.65 42.74 -14.36
N TRP A 232 -11.65 42.02 -13.83
CA TRP A 232 -13.02 42.49 -13.69
C TRP A 232 -13.16 43.62 -12.66
N ILE A 233 -12.41 43.56 -11.55
CA ILE A 233 -12.37 44.61 -10.52
C ILE A 233 -11.68 45.87 -11.06
N ASN A 234 -10.55 45.74 -11.76
CA ASN A 234 -9.88 46.88 -12.41
C ASN A 234 -10.76 47.54 -13.48
N TRP A 235 -11.53 46.75 -14.24
CA TRP A 235 -12.53 47.26 -15.19
C TRP A 235 -13.64 48.07 -14.51
N LYS A 236 -14.07 47.66 -13.30
CA LYS A 236 -15.05 48.41 -12.51
C LYS A 236 -14.47 49.70 -11.93
N HIS A 237 -13.28 49.65 -11.32
CA HIS A 237 -12.65 50.84 -10.72
C HIS A 237 -12.36 51.95 -11.75
N LEU A 238 -12.04 51.60 -13.00
CA LEU A 238 -11.82 52.57 -14.08
C LEU A 238 -13.11 53.29 -14.55
N LYS A 239 -14.29 52.95 -14.01
CA LYS A 239 -15.58 53.54 -14.38
C LYS A 239 -16.21 54.45 -13.33
N GLU A 240 -15.64 54.52 -12.12
CA GLU A 240 -16.32 55.15 -10.97
C GLU A 240 -15.77 56.56 -10.64
N ASP A 241 -14.56 56.90 -11.09
CA ASP A 241 -13.97 58.24 -10.98
C ASP A 241 -14.08 59.04 -12.29
N GLY A 242 -15.07 59.94 -12.38
CA GLY A 242 -15.12 60.95 -13.45
C GLY A 242 -16.51 61.49 -13.80
N LEU A 243 -16.73 62.80 -13.56
CA LEU A 243 -17.96 63.54 -13.89
C LEU A 243 -18.31 63.54 -15.41
N PRO A 244 -19.59 63.73 -15.78
CA PRO A 244 -20.03 63.65 -17.17
C PRO A 244 -19.76 64.95 -17.93
N SER A 245 -19.03 64.88 -19.05
CA SER A 245 -19.02 65.96 -20.05
C SER A 245 -18.92 65.45 -21.49
N GLN A 246 -20.07 65.56 -22.17
CA GLN A 246 -20.23 66.06 -23.55
C GLN A 246 -19.19 65.69 -24.63
N GLY A 247 -19.61 64.78 -25.53
CA GLY A 247 -19.37 64.94 -26.97
C GLY A 247 -18.03 64.46 -27.56
N SER A 248 -17.92 63.18 -27.88
CA SER A 248 -17.01 62.71 -28.93
C SER A 248 -17.67 61.69 -29.86
N LYS A 249 -17.34 61.76 -31.16
CA LYS A 249 -17.95 60.93 -32.21
C LYS A 249 -17.38 59.50 -32.12
N LYS A 250 -18.24 58.52 -31.86
CA LYS A 250 -17.87 57.09 -31.83
C LYS A 250 -17.27 56.67 -33.16
N THR A 251 -16.02 56.20 -33.15
CA THR A 251 -15.32 55.73 -34.35
C THR A 251 -15.88 54.38 -34.82
N LEU A 252 -15.67 54.05 -36.10
CA LEU A 252 -16.22 52.82 -36.73
C LEU A 252 -15.86 51.54 -35.94
N GLY A 253 -14.63 51.46 -35.40
CA GLY A 253 -14.18 50.36 -34.55
C GLY A 253 -15.00 50.17 -33.26
N GLN A 254 -15.52 51.25 -32.66
CA GLN A 254 -16.39 51.15 -31.48
C GLN A 254 -17.81 50.68 -31.82
N LYS A 255 -18.28 50.88 -33.07
CA LYS A 255 -19.53 50.25 -33.56
C LYS A 255 -19.33 48.76 -33.83
N LEU A 256 -18.18 48.37 -34.40
CA LEU A 256 -17.86 46.96 -34.68
C LEU A 256 -17.62 46.14 -33.39
N LEU A 257 -17.02 46.72 -32.36
CA LEU A 257 -16.89 46.11 -31.02
C LEU A 257 -18.24 45.81 -30.35
N GLY A 258 -19.31 46.52 -30.72
CA GLY A 258 -20.68 46.25 -30.25
C GLY A 258 -21.42 45.16 -31.04
N MET A 259 -20.79 44.58 -32.07
CA MET A 259 -21.38 43.54 -32.93
C MET A 259 -20.74 42.15 -32.76
N LEU A 260 -19.70 42.02 -31.93
CA LEU A 260 -19.13 40.73 -31.58
C LEU A 260 -19.95 40.07 -30.46
N PRO A 261 -20.27 38.76 -30.54
CA PRO A 261 -20.91 38.07 -29.44
C PRO A 261 -19.98 38.06 -28.22
N SER A 262 -20.39 38.73 -27.14
CA SER A 262 -19.74 38.57 -25.84
C SER A 262 -20.12 37.19 -25.31
N GLU A 263 -19.17 36.24 -25.30
CA GLU A 263 -19.33 34.89 -24.74
C GLU A 263 -19.58 34.95 -23.22
N ASN A 264 -20.82 35.22 -22.84
CA ASN A 264 -21.28 35.31 -21.47
C ASN A 264 -22.21 34.14 -21.14
N SER A 265 -21.70 32.91 -21.20
CA SER A 265 -22.32 31.77 -20.52
C SER A 265 -21.69 31.55 -19.14
N SER A 266 -21.64 32.61 -18.32
CA SER A 266 -21.35 32.48 -16.90
C SER A 266 -22.56 31.85 -16.21
N LYS A 267 -22.65 30.51 -16.25
CA LYS A 267 -23.42 29.79 -15.25
C LYS A 267 -22.90 30.22 -13.87
N LYS A 268 -23.82 30.55 -12.97
CA LYS A 268 -23.51 30.77 -11.56
C LYS A 268 -23.04 29.44 -10.95
N THR A 269 -21.74 29.26 -10.77
CA THR A 269 -21.23 28.34 -9.75
C THR A 269 -21.12 29.13 -8.45
N GLU A 270 -22.26 29.26 -7.76
CA GLU A 270 -22.33 29.71 -6.36
C GLU A 270 -21.87 28.56 -5.45
N ASP A 271 -20.60 28.11 -5.54
CA ASP A 271 -20.03 27.12 -4.61
C ASP A 271 -18.48 26.91 -4.66
N GLN A 272 -17.67 27.97 -4.88
CA GLN A 272 -16.18 27.83 -4.81
C GLN A 272 -15.43 28.88 -3.96
N ASP A 273 -16.13 29.81 -3.32
CA ASP A 273 -15.51 30.80 -2.42
C ASP A 273 -15.61 30.37 -0.94
N ASN A 274 -15.26 29.12 -0.63
CA ASN A 274 -15.12 28.67 0.76
C ASN A 274 -13.69 28.93 1.27
N PRO A 275 -13.43 29.95 2.10
CA PRO A 275 -12.09 30.22 2.62
C PRO A 275 -11.55 29.04 3.46
N GLN A 276 -12.42 28.19 3.98
CA GLN A 276 -12.05 27.01 4.76
C GLN A 276 -11.40 25.91 3.90
N GLU A 277 -11.72 25.82 2.60
CA GLU A 277 -11.01 24.94 1.67
C GLU A 277 -9.61 25.48 1.33
N VAL A 278 -9.46 26.79 1.24
CA VAL A 278 -8.15 27.44 1.04
C VAL A 278 -7.25 27.20 2.25
N PHE A 279 -7.76 27.38 3.48
CA PHE A 279 -7.01 27.05 4.71
C PHE A 279 -6.69 25.56 4.81
N LYS A 280 -7.61 24.67 4.43
CA LYS A 280 -7.36 23.22 4.38
C LYS A 280 -6.23 22.88 3.39
N MET A 281 -6.29 23.38 2.16
CA MET A 281 -5.25 23.18 1.14
C MET A 281 -3.88 23.72 1.57
N LEU A 282 -3.84 24.90 2.21
CA LEU A 282 -2.60 25.47 2.74
C LEU A 282 -2.03 24.64 3.90
N THR A 283 -2.89 24.09 4.75
CA THR A 283 -2.50 23.18 5.85
C THR A 283 -1.97 21.85 5.31
N GLU A 284 -2.61 21.28 4.29
CA GLU A 284 -2.15 20.07 3.59
C GLU A 284 -0.77 20.31 2.94
N LEU A 285 -0.56 21.46 2.28
CA LEU A 285 0.73 21.86 1.69
C LEU A 285 1.86 22.08 2.72
N LEU A 286 1.51 22.50 3.95
CA LEU A 286 2.48 22.61 5.05
C LEU A 286 2.82 21.22 5.60
N ASN A 287 1.82 20.37 5.82
CA ASN A 287 2.01 18.98 6.25
C ASN A 287 2.85 18.18 5.24
N ASP A 288 2.60 18.30 3.93
CA ASP A 288 3.40 17.63 2.87
C ASP A 288 4.88 18.07 2.89
N LYS A 289 5.18 19.32 3.31
CA LYS A 289 6.56 19.81 3.49
C LYS A 289 7.20 19.25 4.76
N GLU A 290 6.44 19.14 5.85
CA GLU A 290 6.93 18.52 7.08
C GLU A 290 7.16 17.01 6.90
N GLU A 291 6.28 16.30 6.20
CA GLU A 291 6.44 14.89 5.80
C GLU A 291 7.71 14.70 4.94
N ALA A 292 7.92 15.56 3.93
CA ALA A 292 9.15 15.55 3.12
C ALA A 292 10.42 15.75 3.97
N LEU A 293 10.42 16.71 4.90
CA LEU A 293 11.54 16.96 5.81
C LEU A 293 11.74 15.82 6.81
N ALA A 294 10.67 15.16 7.27
CA ALA A 294 10.74 13.99 8.13
C ALA A 294 11.38 12.79 7.39
N HIS A 295 10.99 12.53 6.14
CA HIS A 295 11.63 11.54 5.28
C HIS A 295 13.11 11.88 5.02
N GLN A 296 13.42 13.13 4.69
CA GLN A 296 14.82 13.55 4.49
C GLN A 296 15.66 13.37 5.76
N ARG A 297 15.15 13.77 6.93
CA ARG A 297 15.81 13.55 8.24
C ARG A 297 16.00 12.06 8.53
N LYS A 298 14.99 11.22 8.25
CA LYS A 298 15.07 9.77 8.42
C LYS A 298 16.13 9.15 7.52
N VAL A 299 16.21 9.54 6.24
CA VAL A 299 17.25 9.08 5.31
C VAL A 299 18.63 9.53 5.77
N SER A 300 18.82 10.80 6.16
CA SER A 300 20.08 11.28 6.72
C SER A 300 20.50 10.52 7.98
N TYR A 301 19.56 10.22 8.89
CA TYR A 301 19.84 9.43 10.09
C TYR A 301 20.21 7.98 9.75
N MET A 302 19.52 7.34 8.81
CA MET A 302 19.84 5.99 8.35
C MET A 302 21.20 5.92 7.65
N LEU A 303 21.58 6.94 6.86
CA LEU A 303 22.89 7.03 6.23
C LEU A 303 24.01 7.25 7.26
N ALA A 304 23.79 8.09 8.28
CA ALA A 304 24.72 8.27 9.39
C ALA A 304 24.93 6.96 10.17
N ARG A 305 23.84 6.28 10.55
CA ARG A 305 23.86 4.93 11.16
C ARG A 305 24.64 3.92 10.32
N ALA A 306 24.40 3.86 9.02
CA ALA A 306 25.07 2.92 8.13
C ALA A 306 26.58 3.23 7.98
N LEU A 307 26.99 4.51 8.09
CA LEU A 307 28.39 4.91 8.16
C LEU A 307 29.02 4.50 9.51
N GLU A 308 28.34 4.76 10.64
CA GLU A 308 28.79 4.34 11.97
C GLU A 308 28.92 2.81 12.10
N GLU A 309 27.97 2.04 11.56
CA GLU A 309 28.02 0.58 11.53
C GLU A 309 29.14 0.05 10.58
N LYS A 310 29.46 0.79 9.52
CA LYS A 310 30.59 0.48 8.63
C LYS A 310 31.95 0.85 9.24
N ASP A 311 32.04 1.95 9.98
CA ASP A 311 33.26 2.39 10.64
C ASP A 311 33.57 1.58 11.91
N THR A 312 32.54 1.17 12.67
CA THR A 312 32.70 0.22 13.77
C THR A 312 33.11 -1.16 13.28
N THR A 313 32.49 -1.71 12.22
CA THR A 313 32.96 -2.98 11.63
C THR A 313 34.34 -2.88 10.99
N SER A 314 34.73 -1.71 10.47
CA SER A 314 36.10 -1.42 10.00
C SER A 314 37.12 -1.39 11.14
N ASN A 315 36.79 -0.73 12.26
CA ASN A 315 37.66 -0.63 13.43
C ASN A 315 37.75 -1.95 14.20
N ASP A 316 36.64 -2.68 14.39
CA ASP A 316 36.62 -4.04 14.95
C ASP A 316 37.55 -4.98 14.18
N ASN A 317 37.58 -4.85 12.85
CA ASN A 317 38.48 -5.64 11.99
C ASN A 317 39.94 -5.18 12.09
N LYS A 318 40.23 -3.89 12.36
CA LYS A 318 41.60 -3.46 12.67
C LYS A 318 42.05 -3.95 14.04
N GLU A 319 41.21 -3.85 15.06
CA GLU A 319 41.53 -4.23 16.44
C GLU A 319 41.72 -5.76 16.58
N LYS A 320 40.88 -6.57 15.92
CA LYS A 320 41.04 -8.03 15.86
C LYS A 320 42.29 -8.48 15.08
N ASN A 321 42.82 -7.64 14.18
CA ASN A 321 44.10 -7.90 13.50
C ASN A 321 45.33 -7.41 14.29
N LEU A 322 45.17 -6.50 15.26
CA LEU A 322 46.30 -6.02 16.09
C LEU A 322 46.66 -6.98 17.24
N VAL A 323 45.70 -7.79 17.72
CA VAL A 323 45.87 -8.65 18.90
C VAL A 323 46.43 -10.05 18.54
N LYS A 324 46.62 -10.38 17.26
CA LYS A 324 46.87 -11.77 16.83
C LYS A 324 48.22 -12.08 16.17
N ASP A 325 49.08 -11.09 15.94
CA ASP A 325 50.42 -11.32 15.42
C ASP A 325 51.47 -11.22 16.54
N ASN A 326 51.83 -12.36 17.09
CA ASN A 326 53.14 -12.58 17.72
C ASN A 326 53.66 -13.98 17.38
N PHE A 327 54.91 -14.00 16.89
CA PHE A 327 55.76 -15.13 16.49
C PHE A 327 55.66 -15.66 15.05
N PRO A 328 56.80 -16.05 14.44
CA PRO A 328 57.05 -15.68 13.04
C PRO A 328 57.40 -16.86 12.13
N LEU A 329 57.18 -16.69 10.82
CA LEU A 329 57.90 -17.48 9.81
C LEU A 329 58.36 -16.62 8.63
N LYS A 330 59.55 -16.93 8.12
CA LYS A 330 60.37 -16.04 7.29
C LYS A 330 59.83 -15.84 5.87
N ASN A 331 60.08 -14.63 5.37
CA ASN A 331 59.84 -14.17 4.00
C ASN A 331 60.49 -15.05 2.92
N ALA A 332 59.82 -15.17 1.77
CA ALA A 332 60.45 -15.34 0.47
C ALA A 332 59.55 -14.76 -0.64
N TRP A 333 59.60 -13.44 -0.86
CA TRP A 333 58.93 -12.82 -2.01
C TRP A 333 59.81 -12.93 -3.27
N GLY A 334 59.47 -13.86 -4.16
CA GLY A 334 59.99 -13.92 -5.54
C GLY A 334 58.94 -13.35 -6.50
N LYS A 335 59.32 -12.36 -7.33
CA LYS A 335 58.38 -11.59 -8.16
C LYS A 335 57.82 -12.38 -9.36
N ALA A 336 56.50 -12.31 -9.54
CA ALA A 336 55.71 -12.60 -10.75
C ALA A 336 54.26 -12.10 -10.46
N SER A 337 53.38 -11.73 -11.39
CA SER A 337 53.44 -11.54 -12.86
C SER A 337 52.36 -10.51 -13.24
N GLU A 338 52.36 -10.07 -14.49
CA GLU A 338 51.36 -9.19 -15.11
C GLU A 338 49.95 -9.84 -15.20
N PHE A 339 48.90 -9.01 -15.08
CA PHE A 339 47.58 -9.23 -15.70
C PHE A 339 47.67 -8.95 -17.22
N PRO A 340 46.69 -9.29 -18.12
CA PRO A 340 45.23 -9.41 -17.89
C PRO A 340 44.49 -10.48 -18.78
N VAL A 341 43.15 -10.32 -18.90
CA VAL A 341 42.24 -10.65 -20.05
C VAL A 341 41.20 -11.78 -19.88
N LEU A 342 40.00 -11.34 -19.46
CA LEU A 342 38.71 -11.43 -20.22
C LEU A 342 38.09 -12.81 -20.59
N HIS A 343 36.92 -13.15 -20.03
CA HIS A 343 35.62 -13.24 -20.74
C HIS A 343 34.49 -13.87 -19.89
N ASP A 344 33.33 -13.19 -19.85
CA ASP A 344 31.97 -13.77 -19.67
C ASP A 344 31.52 -14.38 -21.03
N PRO A 345 30.44 -15.22 -21.19
CA PRO A 345 29.18 -15.18 -20.40
C PRO A 345 28.42 -16.53 -20.21
N VAL A 346 27.14 -16.41 -19.79
CA VAL A 346 25.98 -17.33 -19.99
C VAL A 346 25.72 -18.38 -18.91
N PHE A 347 24.63 -18.18 -18.16
CA PHE A 347 23.79 -19.28 -17.68
C PHE A 347 22.32 -19.09 -18.07
N SER A 348 21.77 -20.10 -18.73
CA SER A 348 20.37 -20.22 -19.14
C SER A 348 19.47 -20.54 -17.95
N SER A 349 18.21 -20.13 -18.05
CA SER A 349 17.11 -20.46 -17.13
C SER A 349 16.87 -21.96 -16.97
N VAL A 350 16.67 -22.42 -15.72
CA VAL A 350 15.73 -23.52 -15.37
C VAL A 350 15.13 -23.24 -13.98
N HIS A 351 13.82 -23.41 -13.84
CA HIS A 351 13.10 -23.36 -12.56
C HIS A 351 13.53 -24.49 -11.60
N ILE A 352 13.55 -24.23 -10.30
CA ILE A 352 13.39 -25.28 -9.29
C ILE A 352 12.17 -24.95 -8.44
N LEU A 353 11.24 -25.91 -8.39
CA LEU A 353 10.02 -25.85 -7.58
C LEU A 353 10.35 -25.82 -6.08
N SER A 354 9.46 -25.18 -5.33
CA SER A 354 9.37 -25.23 -3.88
C SER A 354 9.40 -26.68 -3.36
N SER A 355 10.32 -26.97 -2.44
CA SER A 355 10.16 -28.08 -1.48
C SER A 355 10.00 -27.49 -0.09
N ALA A 356 8.95 -27.92 0.61
CA ALA A 356 8.57 -27.38 1.90
C ALA A 356 9.44 -27.90 3.05
N GLY A 357 9.50 -27.11 4.13
CA GLY A 357 9.46 -27.63 5.49
C GLY A 357 10.76 -28.16 6.11
N CYS A 358 11.37 -27.35 6.97
CA CYS A 358 11.96 -27.87 8.20
C CYS A 358 11.82 -26.84 9.33
N LEU A 359 10.92 -27.12 10.28
CA LEU A 359 10.75 -26.32 11.50
C LEU A 359 11.54 -26.98 12.63
N CYS A 360 12.53 -26.29 13.20
CA CYS A 360 13.15 -26.70 14.45
C CYS A 360 12.42 -26.02 15.63
N SER A 361 11.89 -26.83 16.54
CA SER A 361 11.31 -26.33 17.81
C SER A 361 12.40 -25.83 18.76
N ILE A 362 12.14 -24.72 19.44
CA ILE A 362 12.87 -24.31 20.65
C ILE A 362 11.91 -24.42 21.84
N GLN A 363 12.39 -25.01 22.93
CA GLN A 363 11.61 -25.22 24.15
C GLN A 363 11.57 -23.96 25.02
N HIS A 364 10.40 -23.67 25.61
CA HIS A 364 10.26 -22.71 26.70
C HIS A 364 10.69 -23.33 28.05
N PRO A 365 11.36 -22.58 28.94
CA PRO A 365 11.26 -22.74 30.39
C PRO A 365 10.05 -21.97 30.96
N HIS A 366 9.56 -22.35 32.15
CA HIS A 366 8.29 -21.89 32.74
C HIS A 366 8.46 -21.41 34.20
N ARG A 367 7.47 -20.63 34.70
CA ARG A 367 7.30 -20.01 36.06
C ARG A 367 8.11 -18.71 36.25
N ASP A 368 7.66 -17.66 36.95
CA ASP A 368 6.41 -17.29 37.67
C ASP A 368 6.42 -15.73 37.80
N GLN A 369 5.36 -14.94 38.11
CA GLN A 369 3.93 -15.15 38.39
C GLN A 369 3.12 -13.83 38.19
N HIS A 370 1.79 -13.85 38.46
CA HIS A 370 0.89 -12.72 38.83
C HIS A 370 1.16 -11.27 38.32
N CYS A 371 0.35 -10.83 37.34
CA CYS A 371 -0.13 -9.43 37.28
C CYS A 371 -1.39 -9.25 36.41
N THR A 372 -2.54 -9.79 36.83
CA THR A 372 -3.84 -9.50 36.18
C THR A 372 -4.38 -8.14 36.59
N ARG A 373 -3.97 -7.08 35.88
CA ARG A 373 -4.60 -5.75 35.99
C ARG A 373 -5.75 -5.64 35.00
N THR A 374 -6.94 -5.40 35.55
CA THR A 374 -8.24 -5.21 34.89
C THR A 374 -8.23 -4.37 33.62
N LEU A 375 -8.98 -4.81 32.60
CA LEU A 375 -9.74 -3.90 31.73
C LEU A 375 -11.22 -4.29 31.77
N LYS A 376 -12.06 -3.37 32.26
CA LYS A 376 -13.50 -3.58 32.44
C LYS A 376 -14.22 -3.52 31.10
N ARG A 377 -15.21 -4.39 30.92
CA ARG A 377 -16.24 -4.28 29.89
C ARG A 377 -17.15 -3.10 30.26
N SER A 378 -17.06 -1.97 29.56
CA SER A 378 -17.93 -0.82 29.75
C SER A 378 -19.07 -0.83 28.73
N CYS A 379 -20.30 -1.02 29.22
CA CYS A 379 -21.52 -0.75 28.46
C CYS A 379 -21.87 0.74 28.50
N SER A 380 -22.90 1.12 27.72
CA SER A 380 -23.60 2.42 27.65
C SER A 380 -22.96 3.54 26.82
N LEU A 381 -23.66 3.87 25.73
CA LEU A 381 -23.91 5.23 25.26
C LEU A 381 -25.44 5.41 25.23
N PRO A 382 -26.00 6.57 25.61
CA PRO A 382 -27.44 6.78 25.68
C PRO A 382 -28.03 7.21 24.33
N SER A 383 -29.21 6.68 24.01
CA SER A 383 -30.05 7.21 22.94
C SER A 383 -30.78 8.46 23.42
N ASN A 384 -30.42 9.64 22.89
CA ASN A 384 -31.31 10.80 22.65
C ASN A 384 -30.51 12.05 22.28
N ILE A 385 -30.55 12.44 20.99
CA ILE A 385 -30.75 13.83 20.57
C ILE A 385 -31.66 13.77 19.33
N MET A 386 -32.83 14.39 19.39
CA MET A 386 -33.60 14.75 18.20
C MET A 386 -33.13 16.12 17.72
N PHE A 387 -33.03 16.31 16.41
CA PHE A 387 -33.69 17.40 15.69
C PHE A 387 -33.96 16.93 14.25
#